data_AF-A0A318SHF1-F1
#
_entry.id   AF-A0A318SHF1-F1
#
_cell.length_a   1.000
_cell.length_b   1.000
_cell.length_c   1.000
_cell.angle_alpha   90.00
_cell.angle_beta   90.00
_cell.angle_gamma   90.00
#
_symmetry.space_group_name_H-M   'P 1'
#
loop_
_entity.id
_entity.type
_entity.pdbx_description
1 polymer ?
#
loop_
_entity_poly.entity_id
_entity_poly.type
_entity_poly.pdbx_seq_one_letter_code
_entity_poly.pdbx_strand_id
1 'polypeptide(L)' 'MLSAVELKHEVGAEIDIVAQSLSARPPIESEVRDEVLRILEIVRTEVEGTTSASYLRALGSVVRFVVDETAGGRYDA' A
#
# COMPACT_ATOMS: atom_id res chain seq x y z
N MET A 1 -12.48 -14.90 11.14
CA MET A 1 -12.00 -14.80 9.75
C MET A 1 -12.68 -13.59 9.15
N LEU A 2 -11.93 -12.58 8.67
CA LEU A 2 -12.54 -11.41 8.05
C LEU A 2 -13.25 -11.78 6.75
N SER A 3 -14.39 -11.15 6.50
CA SER A 3 -15.08 -11.14 5.23
C SER A 3 -14.26 -10.39 4.17
N ALA A 4 -14.59 -10.62 2.88
CA ALA A 4 -13.96 -9.88 1.79
C ALA A 4 -14.22 -8.36 1.87
N VAL A 5 -15.38 -7.95 2.40
CA VAL A 5 -15.71 -6.53 2.59
C VAL A 5 -14.84 -5.90 3.66
N GLU A 6 -14.67 -6.57 4.81
CA GLU A 6 -13.78 -6.11 5.86
C GLU A 6 -12.32 -6.04 5.39
N LEU A 7 -11.87 -7.05 4.62
CA LEU A 7 -10.52 -7.05 4.03
C LEU A 7 -10.33 -5.90 3.03
N LYS A 8 -11.32 -5.58 2.19
CA LYS A 8 -11.24 -4.41 1.31
C LYS A 8 -11.07 -3.12 2.08
N HIS A 9 -11.86 -2.95 3.15
CA HIS A 9 -11.81 -1.76 3.98
C HIS A 9 -10.46 -1.63 4.68
N GLU A 10 -9.92 -2.73 5.22
CA GLU A 10 -8.61 -2.75 5.87
C GLU A 10 -7.48 -2.39 4.89
N VAL A 11 -7.42 -3.05 3.74
CA VAL A 11 -6.38 -2.77 2.73
C VAL A 11 -6.53 -1.36 2.16
N GLY A 12 -7.75 -0.89 1.92
CA GLY A 12 -8.02 0.48 1.47
C GLY A 12 -7.54 1.54 2.46
N ALA A 13 -7.77 1.32 3.75
CA ALA A 13 -7.30 2.20 4.81
C ALA A 13 -5.77 2.19 4.95
N GLU A 14 -5.13 1.02 4.83
CA GLU A 14 -3.67 0.93 4.81
C GLU A 14 -3.09 1.77 3.65
N ILE A 15 -3.63 1.65 2.43
CA ILE A 15 -3.21 2.44 1.25
C ILE A 15 -3.28 3.94 1.54
N ASP A 16 -4.38 4.43 2.13
CA ASP A 16 -4.54 5.85 2.46
C ASP A 16 -3.47 6.35 3.43
N ILE A 17 -3.16 5.55 4.45
CA ILE A 17 -2.13 5.88 5.45
C ILE A 17 -0.76 5.99 4.77
N VAL A 18 -0.41 5.05 3.86
CA VAL A 18 0.87 5.10 3.15
C VAL A 18 0.97 6.34 2.28
N ALA A 19 -0.05 6.61 1.46
CA ALA A 19 -0.06 7.74 0.54
C ALA A 19 0.07 9.08 1.28
N GLN A 20 -0.60 9.21 2.43
CA GLN A 20 -0.47 10.38 3.30
C GLN A 20 0.94 10.50 3.90
N SER A 21 1.53 9.38 4.36
CA SER A 21 2.89 9.35 4.91
C SER A 21 3.93 9.79 3.87
N LEU A 22 3.86 9.24 2.65
CA LEU A 22 4.71 9.59 1.51
C LEU A 22 4.59 11.07 1.10
N SER A 23 3.42 11.66 1.30
CA SER A 23 3.15 13.07 1.00
C SER A 23 3.67 14.01 2.11
N ALA A 24 3.76 13.55 3.36
CA ALA A 24 4.04 14.37 4.53
C ALA A 24 5.54 14.49 4.89
N ARG A 25 6.41 13.56 4.45
CA ARG A 25 7.85 13.55 4.74
C ARG A 25 8.65 13.14 3.51
N PRO A 26 9.65 13.90 3.03
CA PRO A 26 10.51 13.46 1.95
C PRO A 26 11.90 13.03 2.47
N PRO A 27 12.09 11.78 2.93
CA PRO A 27 13.41 11.16 2.97
C PRO A 27 13.70 10.35 1.69
N ILE A 28 12.70 10.15 0.83
CA ILE A 28 12.75 9.35 -0.40
C ILE A 28 12.85 10.26 -1.63
N GLU A 29 13.63 9.83 -2.60
CA GLU A 29 13.75 10.50 -3.89
C GLU A 29 12.37 10.66 -4.55
N SER A 30 12.15 11.80 -5.23
CA SER A 30 10.84 12.12 -5.81
C SER A 30 10.37 11.07 -6.82
N GLU A 31 11.28 10.48 -7.59
CA GLU A 31 10.95 9.44 -8.56
C GLU A 31 10.48 8.15 -7.87
N VAL A 32 11.14 7.74 -6.78
CA VAL A 32 10.74 6.57 -5.99
C VAL A 32 9.37 6.82 -5.35
N ARG A 33 9.14 8.01 -4.77
CA ARG A 33 7.84 8.38 -4.21
C ARG A 33 6.74 8.29 -5.25
N ASP A 34 6.95 8.87 -6.44
CA ASP A 34 5.93 8.93 -7.48
C ASP A 34 5.62 7.53 -8.03
N GLU A 35 6.62 6.65 -8.15
CA GLU A 35 6.41 5.25 -8.53
C GLU A 35 5.67 4.46 -7.44
N VAL A 36 5.99 4.67 -6.16
CA VAL A 36 5.25 4.05 -5.06
C VAL A 36 3.79 4.51 -5.03
N LEU A 37 3.53 5.80 -5.25
CA LEU A 37 2.15 6.32 -5.35
C LEU A 37 1.40 5.66 -6.51
N ARG A 38 2.04 5.50 -7.68
CA ARG A 38 1.45 4.76 -8.81
C ARG A 38 1.12 3.31 -8.45
N ILE A 39 2.02 2.60 -7.75
CA ILE A 39 1.78 1.23 -7.30
C ILE A 39 0.57 1.17 -6.36
N LEU A 40 0.46 2.11 -5.41
CA LEU A 40 -0.67 2.17 -4.48
C LEU A 40 -2.00 2.42 -5.19
N GLU A 41 -2.04 3.24 -6.24
CA GLU A 41 -3.23 3.45 -7.09
C GLU A 41 -3.65 2.17 -7.84
N ILE A 42 -2.69 1.42 -8.38
CA ILE A 42 -2.95 0.13 -9.03
C ILE A 42 -3.54 -0.84 -8.02
N VAL A 43 -2.94 -0.97 -6.84
CA VAL A 43 -3.43 -1.85 -5.77
C VAL A 43 -4.83 -1.44 -5.33
N ARG A 44 -5.13 -0.15 -5.19
CA ARG A 44 -6.48 0.34 -4.89
C ARG A 44 -7.50 -0.12 -5.93
N THR A 45 -7.18 0.03 -7.21
CA THR A 45 -8.04 -0.42 -8.32
C THR A 45 -8.33 -1.92 -8.22
N GLU A 46 -7.30 -2.74 -7.94
CA GLU A 46 -7.43 -4.19 -7.78
C GLU A 46 -8.28 -4.57 -6.56
N VAL A 47 -8.10 -3.88 -5.42
CA VAL A 47 -8.90 -4.06 -4.20
C VAL A 47 -10.37 -3.77 -4.45
N GLU A 48 -10.68 -2.69 -5.17
CA GLU A 48 -12.05 -2.32 -5.52
C GLU A 48 -12.68 -3.35 -6.47
N GLY A 49 -11.93 -3.85 -7.45
CA GLY A 49 -12.40 -4.78 -8.47
C GLY A 49 -12.58 -6.23 -8.03
N THR A 50 -11.88 -6.69 -6.98
CA THR A 50 -11.91 -8.10 -6.57
C THR A 50 -12.92 -8.39 -5.46
N THR A 51 -13.40 -9.62 -5.28
CA THR A 51 -14.09 -10.07 -4.04
C THR A 51 -13.38 -11.24 -3.38
N SER A 52 -12.22 -11.62 -3.93
CA SER A 52 -11.44 -12.76 -3.45
C SER A 52 -10.68 -12.40 -2.18
N ALA A 53 -11.05 -13.02 -1.06
CA ALA A 53 -10.38 -12.81 0.21
C ALA A 53 -8.89 -13.22 0.19
N SER A 54 -8.50 -14.23 -0.61
CA SER A 54 -7.09 -14.61 -0.76
C SER A 54 -6.31 -13.56 -1.54
N TYR A 55 -6.90 -12.98 -2.58
CA TYR A 55 -6.26 -11.92 -3.37
C TYR A 55 -6.14 -10.63 -2.55
N LEU A 56 -7.18 -10.25 -1.81
CA LEU A 56 -7.14 -9.08 -0.91
C LEU A 56 -6.04 -9.21 0.16
N ARG A 57 -5.82 -10.40 0.72
CA ARG A 57 -4.70 -10.64 1.65
C ARG A 57 -3.33 -10.49 0.98
N ALA A 58 -3.19 -10.94 -0.27
CA ALA A 58 -1.97 -10.76 -1.02
C ALA A 58 -1.69 -9.26 -1.30
N LEU A 59 -2.72 -8.52 -1.73
CA LEU A 59 -2.64 -7.07 -1.95
C LEU A 59 -2.28 -6.33 -0.66
N GLY A 60 -2.91 -6.65 0.47
CA GLY A 60 -2.53 -6.09 1.77
C GLY A 60 -1.08 -6.37 2.16
N SER A 61 -0.56 -7.57 1.85
CA SER A 61 0.85 -7.91 2.12
C SER A 61 1.81 -7.05 1.28
N VAL A 62 1.46 -6.73 0.03
CA VAL A 62 2.24 -5.83 -0.82
C VAL A 62 2.26 -4.41 -0.25
N VAL A 63 1.10 -3.88 0.16
CA VAL A 63 1.00 -2.55 0.78
C VAL A 63 1.87 -2.48 2.03
N ARG A 64 1.79 -3.49 2.90
CA ARG A 64 2.59 -3.54 4.12
C ARG A 64 4.10 -3.61 3.86
N PHE A 65 4.52 -4.42 2.88
CA PHE A 65 5.93 -4.46 2.45
C PHE A 65 6.43 -3.08 1.99
N VAL A 66 5.64 -2.40 1.15
CA VAL A 66 5.97 -1.05 0.67
C VAL A 66 6.05 -0.06 1.83
N VAL A 67 5.16 -0.13 2.83
CA VAL A 67 5.23 0.70 4.04
C VAL A 67 6.52 0.45 4.80
N ASP A 68 6.86 -0.81 5.07
CA ASP A 68 8.02 -1.17 5.87
C ASP A 68 9.31 -0.71 5.20
N GLU A 69 9.44 -0.90 3.88
CA GLU A 69 10.62 -0.47 3.12
C GLU A 69 10.70 1.06 2.99
N THR A 70 9.57 1.76 2.85
CA THR A 70 9.54 3.24 2.70
C THR A 70 9.61 4.00 4.03
N ALA A 71 9.11 3.42 5.13
CA ALA A 71 9.17 4.01 6.46
C ALA A 71 10.44 3.64 7.25
N GLY A 72 11.11 2.55 6.88
CA GLY A 72 12.22 1.94 7.62
C GLY A 72 13.63 2.26 7.14
N GLY A 73 13.82 2.98 6.03
CA GLY A 73 15.16 3.45 5.63
C GLY A 73 16.18 2.34 5.38
N ARG A 74 15.85 1.33 4.57
CA ARG A 74 16.86 0.42 3.97
C ARG A 74 17.32 0.95 2.61
N TYR A 75 17.84 2.17 2.60
CA TYR A 75 18.62 2.70 1.48
C TYR A 75 20.06 3.07 1.91
N ASP A 76 20.55 2.50 3.03
CA ASP A 76 21.94 2.59 3.47
C ASP A 76 22.69 1.24 3.28
N ALA A 77 22.65 0.68 2.06
CA ALA A 77 23.50 -0.46 1.68
C ALA A 77 24.14 -0.24 0.31
#